data_AF-A0A9D4JZ56-F1
#
_entry.id   AF-A0A9D4JZ56-F1
#
_cell.length_a   1.000
_cell.length_b   1.000
_cell.length_c   1.000
_cell.angle_alpha   90.00
_cell.angle_beta   90.00
_cell.angle_gamma   90.00
#
_symmetry.space_group_name_H-M   'P 1'
#
loop_
_entity.id
_entity.type
_entity.pdbx_description
1 polymer ?
#
loop_
_entity_poly.entity_id
_entity_poly.type
_entity_poly.pdbx_seq_one_letter_code
_entity_poly.pdbx_strand_id
1 'polypeptide(L)' 'MSNKNIDKIHDNTSNSETNDILDSPITENEIQQALSTQHNGKSSGPDQIPAEIIKASYTFIRS' A
#
# COMPACT_ATOMS: atom_id res chain seq x y z
N MET A 1 -12.00 -32.51 -39.44
CA MET A 1 -11.91 -33.38 -38.25
C MET A 1 -10.73 -32.93 -37.40
N SER A 2 -11.00 -32.68 -36.12
CA SER A 2 -10.15 -32.35 -34.96
C SER A 2 -8.95 -31.42 -35.13
N ASN A 3 -9.14 -30.19 -34.64
CA ASN A 3 -8.10 -29.20 -34.34
C ASN A 3 -7.19 -29.72 -33.22
N LYS A 4 -5.88 -29.80 -33.49
CA LYS A 4 -4.83 -29.89 -32.47
C LYS A 4 -4.64 -28.49 -31.88
N ASN A 5 -5.15 -28.20 -30.67
CA ASN A 5 -4.62 -27.11 -29.81
C ASN A 5 -5.50 -26.87 -28.59
N ILE A 6 -5.49 -27.70 -27.56
CA ILE A 6 -5.86 -27.22 -26.21
C ILE A 6 -5.21 -28.09 -25.12
N ASP A 7 -3.88 -28.19 -25.06
CA ASP A 7 -3.20 -28.75 -23.85
C ASP A 7 -1.86 -28.04 -23.59
N LYS A 8 -1.86 -26.71 -23.72
CA LYS A 8 -0.87 -25.86 -23.04
C LYS A 8 -1.60 -24.96 -22.07
N ILE A 9 -2.11 -25.59 -21.01
CA ILE A 9 -2.41 -24.89 -19.76
C ILE A 9 -1.03 -24.61 -19.12
N HIS A 10 -0.44 -23.46 -19.42
CA HIS A 10 0.63 -22.90 -18.60
C HIS A 10 -0.01 -22.24 -17.38
N ASP A 11 -0.45 -23.07 -16.44
CA ASP A 11 -0.78 -22.60 -15.10
C ASP A 11 0.44 -22.83 -14.22
N ASN A 12 1.28 -21.80 -14.09
CA ASN A 12 2.01 -21.51 -12.85
C ASN A 12 2.81 -20.21 -12.94
N THR A 13 2.20 -19.10 -13.36
CA THR A 13 2.60 -17.83 -12.75
C THR A 13 1.85 -17.74 -11.43
N SER A 14 2.34 -18.50 -10.44
CA SER A 14 2.06 -18.18 -9.04
C SER A 14 2.63 -16.79 -8.82
N ASN A 15 1.77 -15.76 -8.87
CA ASN A 15 2.06 -14.42 -8.40
C ASN A 15 2.28 -14.51 -6.88
N SER A 16 3.44 -15.03 -6.49
CA SER A 16 3.95 -15.16 -5.14
C SER A 16 4.79 -13.93 -4.81
N GLU A 17 4.28 -12.74 -5.10
CA GLU A 17 4.97 -11.48 -4.80
C GLU A 17 4.14 -10.55 -3.90
N THR A 18 2.83 -10.78 -3.78
CA THR A 18 1.93 -9.84 -3.07
C THR A 18 1.69 -10.20 -1.60
N ASN A 19 1.93 -11.44 -1.17
CA ASN A 19 1.63 -11.87 0.21
C ASN A 19 2.77 -11.49 1.17
N ASP A 20 4.03 -11.64 0.75
CA ASP A 20 5.19 -11.37 1.61
C ASP A 20 5.35 -9.87 1.95
N ILE A 21 4.76 -8.98 1.15
CA ILE A 21 4.80 -7.52 1.37
C ILE A 21 3.95 -7.11 2.58
N LEU A 22 2.83 -7.80 2.82
CA LEU A 22 1.93 -7.51 3.95
C LEU A 22 2.43 -8.10 5.27
N ASP A 23 3.27 -9.15 5.21
CA ASP A 23 3.84 -9.81 6.39
C ASP A 23 5.08 -9.08 6.94
N SER A 24 5.63 -8.11 6.18
CA SER A 24 6.78 -7.31 6.60
C SER A 24 6.35 -6.14 7.49
N PRO A 25 7.10 -5.82 8.57
CA PRO A 25 6.80 -4.66 9.39
C PRO A 25 6.95 -3.37 8.57
N ILE A 26 6.02 -2.43 8.76
CA ILE A 26 6.06 -1.12 8.12
C ILE A 26 7.39 -0.42 8.47
N THR A 27 8.11 0.02 7.44
CA THR A 27 9.38 0.71 7.57
C THR A 27 9.19 2.22 7.76
N GLU A 28 10.18 2.87 8.39
CA GLU A 28 10.14 4.32 8.58
C GLU A 28 10.08 5.08 7.24
N ASN A 29 10.75 4.56 6.21
CA ASN A 29 10.74 5.17 4.88
C ASN A 29 9.36 5.10 4.21
N GLU A 30 8.60 4.03 4.43
CA GLU A 30 7.22 3.91 3.95
C GLU A 30 6.30 4.90 4.67
N ILE A 31 6.47 5.06 5.99
CA ILE A 31 5.71 6.05 6.77
C ILE A 31 5.99 7.46 6.26
N GLN A 32 7.25 7.81 6.05
CA GLN A 32 7.65 9.12 5.53
C GLN A 32 7.08 9.39 4.13
N GLN A 33 7.12 8.39 3.24
CA GLN A 33 6.51 8.49 1.92
C GLN A 33 4.99 8.69 2.03
N ALA A 34 4.30 7.90 2.85
CA ALA A 34 2.86 8.05 3.07
C ALA A 34 2.50 9.48 3.54
N LEU A 35 3.23 10.01 4.53
CA LEU A 35 3.01 11.37 5.04
C LEU A 35 3.29 12.44 3.98
N SER A 36 4.30 12.24 3.13
CA SER A 36 4.63 13.18 2.05
C SER A 36 3.53 13.27 0.98
N THR A 37 2.82 12.17 0.73
CA THR A 37 1.74 12.09 -0.26
C THR A 37 0.40 12.62 0.26
N GLN A 38 0.25 12.75 1.59
CA GLN A 38 -0.96 13.27 2.19
C GLN A 38 -1.05 14.79 1.96
N HIS A 39 -2.15 15.30 1.40
CA HIS A 39 -2.31 16.73 1.13
C HIS A 39 -3.02 17.47 2.26
N ASN A 40 -2.53 18.67 2.57
CA ASN A 40 -3.15 19.60 3.52
C ASN A 40 -4.39 20.28 2.90
N GLY A 41 -5.27 20.81 3.76
CA GLY A 41 -6.48 21.54 3.36
C GLY A 41 -7.57 20.68 2.73
N LYS A 42 -7.46 19.35 2.83
CA LYS A 42 -8.50 18.41 2.43
C LYS A 42 -9.48 18.19 3.58
N SER A 43 -10.75 17.95 3.24
CA SER A 43 -11.76 17.57 4.23
C SER A 43 -11.31 16.32 4.97
N SER A 44 -11.46 16.33 6.29
CA SER A 44 -11.21 15.19 7.14
C SER A 44 -12.17 14.03 6.83
N GLY A 45 -11.74 12.82 7.17
CA GLY A 45 -12.60 11.64 7.12
C GLY A 45 -13.69 11.66 8.21
N PRO A 46 -14.43 10.53 8.37
CA PRO A 46 -15.46 10.40 9.41
C PRO A 46 -14.93 10.55 10.85
N ASP A 47 -13.63 10.33 11.05
CA ASP A 47 -12.94 10.55 12.32
C ASP A 47 -12.72 12.03 12.66
N GLN A 48 -12.98 12.94 11.71
CA GLN A 48 -12.76 14.38 11.81
C GLN A 48 -11.30 14.78 12.07
N ILE A 49 -10.33 13.91 11.74
CA ILE A 49 -8.90 14.20 11.91
C ILE A 49 -8.34 14.76 10.59
N PRO A 50 -7.85 16.01 10.56
CA PRO A 50 -7.23 16.58 9.37
C PRO A 50 -5.78 16.10 9.18
N ALA A 51 -5.30 16.10 7.93
CA ALA A 51 -3.98 15.61 7.56
C ALA A 51 -2.83 16.31 8.31
N GLU A 52 -3.00 17.60 8.61
CA GLU A 52 -2.06 18.43 9.35
C GLU A 52 -1.80 17.89 10.75
N ILE A 53 -2.84 17.38 11.42
CA ILE A 53 -2.73 16.84 12.78
C ILE A 53 -1.97 15.52 12.76
N ILE A 54 -2.21 14.67 11.76
CA ILE A 54 -1.49 13.41 11.58
C ILE A 54 0.01 13.67 11.40
N LYS A 55 0.37 14.60 10.49
CA LYS A 55 1.77 15.00 10.25
C LYS A 55 2.44 15.62 11.47
N ALA A 56 1.73 16.50 12.17
CA ALA A 56 2.23 17.16 13.39
C ALA A 56 2.47 16.14 14.51
N SER A 57 1.54 15.20 14.69
CA SER A 57 1.64 14.14 15.71
C SER A 57 2.85 13.24 15.46
N TYR A 58 3.07 12.84 14.20
CA TYR A 58 4.25 12.07 13.85
C TYR A 58 5.55 12.82 14.14
N THR A 59 5.62 14.12 13.80
CA THR A 59 6.77 14.97 14.10
C THR A 59 7.02 15.07 15.60
N PHE A 60 5.97 15.27 16.40
CA PHE A 60 6.06 15.37 17.86
C PHE A 60 6.53 14.09 18.55
N ILE A 61 6.11 12.92 18.05
CA ILE A 61 6.53 11.63 18.62
C ILE A 61 8.00 11.31 18.27
N ARG A 62 8.50 11.87 17.17
CA ARG A 62 9.86 11.62 16.65
C ARG A 62 10.87 12.71 17.01
N SER A 63 10.43 13.84 17.59
CA SER A 63 11.28 14.94 18.08
C SER A 63 11.88 14.62 19.45
#